data_AF-A0A7Y3GB73-F1
#
_entry.id   AF-A0A7Y3GB73-F1
#
_cell.length_a   1.000
_cell.length_b   1.000
_cell.length_c   1.000
_cell.angle_alpha   90.00
_cell.angle_beta   90.00
_cell.angle_gamma   90.00
#
_symmetry.space_group_name_H-M   'P 1'
#
loop_
_entity.id
_entity.type
_entity.pdbx_description
1 polymer ?
#
loop_
_entity_poly.entity_id
_entity_poly.type
_entity_poly.pdbx_seq_one_letter_code
_entity_poly.pdbx_strand_id
1 'polypeptide(L)'
;MERLNELGFYTLAGAPRTPRELIAEVGQAEALGLGAAFISERFNIKEAATLSGAVGAVSREIGIATAATNHNTRHPMVTAAFAMTMHRLTEGRFSLGLGRGIAPLFDAYGIPRIKTAEIEDFVGLMRRIWRGETVIGHDGPAGKYPVLSMGPDYDEHIPMTFTAFGPHSLALGGRAFDAVVLHTFFTDETTARCVAAVKQAAEQAGRDPAAVRVWSCFATVGDHLPEALRRKKTVGRMATYLQGYGDLMVKTNGWDPAVLTRFRADPVVTGIRGAIDTVATPEQLEHVAGLIPEDWLAPAATGDAERCVEKIRGQLDLGCDGVILHGATPEELEPIVRVYRKTRPPGRFEALPANPAGPVAA
;
A
#
# COMPACT_ATOMS: atom_id res chain seq x y z
N MET A 1 -7.02 -22.36 -9.94
CA MET A 1 -8.09 -21.81 -9.08
C MET A 1 -8.32 -20.37 -9.50
N GLU A 2 -9.56 -19.88 -9.55
CA GLU A 2 -9.85 -18.50 -9.95
C GLU A 2 -9.12 -17.49 -9.05
N ARG A 3 -8.51 -16.47 -9.66
CA ARG A 3 -7.79 -15.38 -8.99
C ARG A 3 -8.77 -14.31 -8.48
N LEU A 4 -8.54 -13.85 -7.27
CA LEU A 4 -9.25 -12.76 -6.62
C LEU A 4 -8.46 -11.47 -6.85
N ASN A 5 -8.47 -10.93 -8.08
CA ASN A 5 -7.70 -9.75 -8.49
C ASN A 5 -8.15 -8.44 -7.82
N GLU A 6 -9.27 -8.48 -7.11
CA GLU A 6 -9.76 -7.46 -6.20
C GLU A 6 -9.19 -7.59 -4.77
N LEU A 7 -8.53 -8.70 -4.42
CA LEU A 7 -7.94 -8.94 -3.10
C LEU A 7 -6.43 -9.06 -3.18
N GLY A 8 -5.73 -8.27 -2.36
CA GLY A 8 -4.28 -8.36 -2.21
C GLY A 8 -3.87 -8.49 -0.75
N PHE A 9 -2.57 -8.60 -0.52
CA PHE A 9 -1.97 -8.58 0.82
C PHE A 9 -0.62 -7.89 0.78
N TYR A 10 -0.14 -7.41 1.93
CA TYR A 10 1.26 -7.00 2.06
C TYR A 10 2.13 -8.20 2.41
N THR A 11 3.19 -8.43 1.64
CA THR A 11 4.20 -9.43 2.01
C THR A 11 4.90 -9.05 3.30
N LEU A 12 5.41 -10.03 4.03
CA LEU A 12 6.08 -9.90 5.32
C LEU A 12 5.25 -9.07 6.30
N ALA A 13 4.01 -9.52 6.51
CA ALA A 13 3.01 -8.82 7.32
C ALA A 13 3.44 -8.74 8.78
N GLY A 14 3.28 -7.57 9.39
CA GLY A 14 3.65 -7.32 10.79
C GLY A 14 5.16 -7.26 11.03
N ALA A 15 5.65 -8.12 11.93
CA ALA A 15 7.02 -8.16 12.43
C ALA A 15 7.73 -9.44 11.95
N PRO A 16 8.05 -9.55 10.63
CA PRO A 16 8.77 -10.69 10.08
C PRO A 16 10.13 -10.83 10.75
N ARG A 17 10.58 -12.06 10.98
CA ARG A 17 11.92 -12.29 11.55
C ARG A 17 13.01 -12.31 10.48
N THR A 18 12.64 -12.70 9.27
CA THR A 18 13.56 -12.84 8.14
C THR A 18 12.83 -12.57 6.83
N PRO A 19 13.48 -11.93 5.84
CA PRO A 19 12.87 -11.74 4.52
C PRO A 19 12.60 -13.06 3.79
N ARG A 20 13.22 -14.17 4.22
CA ARG A 20 12.98 -15.51 3.64
C ARG A 20 11.53 -15.98 3.80
N GLU A 21 10.83 -15.52 4.83
CA GLU A 21 9.42 -15.86 5.08
C GLU A 21 8.52 -15.49 3.88
N LEU A 22 8.89 -14.47 3.11
CA LEU A 22 8.17 -14.02 1.90
C LEU A 22 7.96 -15.13 0.87
N ILE A 23 8.94 -16.04 0.70
CA ILE A 23 8.85 -17.11 -0.32
C ILE A 23 7.65 -18.02 -0.04
N ALA A 24 7.48 -18.41 1.24
CA ALA A 24 6.36 -19.25 1.65
C ALA A 24 5.03 -18.49 1.56
N GLU A 25 5.01 -17.22 2.02
CA GLU A 25 3.80 -16.39 1.94
C GLU A 25 3.29 -16.24 0.50
N VAL A 26 4.17 -15.97 -0.47
CA VAL A 26 3.74 -15.82 -1.88
C VAL A 26 3.13 -17.12 -2.42
N GLY A 27 3.74 -18.27 -2.14
CA GLY A 27 3.19 -19.57 -2.53
C GLY A 27 1.83 -19.85 -1.88
N GLN A 28 1.67 -19.52 -0.60
CA GLN A 28 0.39 -19.63 0.12
C GLN A 28 -0.67 -18.69 -0.47
N ALA A 29 -0.30 -17.44 -0.78
CA ALA A 29 -1.19 -16.47 -1.39
C ALA A 29 -1.71 -16.96 -2.76
N GLU A 30 -0.82 -17.50 -3.60
CA GLU A 30 -1.23 -18.10 -4.87
C GLU A 30 -2.10 -19.34 -4.66
N ALA A 31 -1.81 -20.17 -3.66
CA ALA A 31 -2.65 -21.33 -3.33
C ALA A 31 -4.04 -20.94 -2.80
N LEU A 32 -4.20 -19.76 -2.19
CA LEU A 32 -5.48 -19.20 -1.72
C LEU A 32 -6.23 -18.39 -2.79
N GLY A 33 -5.53 -18.00 -3.86
CA GLY A 33 -6.14 -17.27 -4.96
C GLY A 33 -6.04 -15.76 -4.82
N LEU A 34 -5.28 -15.23 -3.86
CA LEU A 34 -5.06 -13.78 -3.76
C LEU A 34 -4.42 -13.27 -5.06
N GLY A 35 -4.89 -12.11 -5.52
CA GLY A 35 -4.56 -11.59 -6.84
C GLY A 35 -3.36 -10.65 -6.87
N ALA A 36 -2.99 -10.03 -5.74
CA ALA A 36 -1.87 -9.10 -5.69
C ALA A 36 -1.02 -9.20 -4.41
N ALA A 37 0.30 -9.10 -4.57
CA ALA A 37 1.28 -8.95 -3.50
C ALA A 37 1.82 -7.51 -3.49
N PHE A 38 1.61 -6.82 -2.37
CA PHE A 38 2.11 -5.47 -2.13
C PHE A 38 3.37 -5.51 -1.28
N ILE A 39 4.36 -4.69 -1.64
CA ILE A 39 5.69 -4.68 -1.02
C ILE A 39 5.94 -3.29 -0.45
N SER A 40 6.03 -3.20 0.88
CA SER A 40 6.42 -1.97 1.58
C SER A 40 7.94 -1.92 1.78
N GLU A 41 8.55 -0.75 1.63
CA GLU A 41 9.98 -0.59 1.88
C GLU A 41 10.30 -0.30 3.36
N ARG A 42 11.28 -1.02 3.91
CA ARG A 42 11.94 -0.76 5.21
C ARG A 42 13.42 -1.14 5.07
N PHE A 43 14.33 -0.19 5.22
CA PHE A 43 15.76 -0.41 4.88
C PHE A 43 16.47 -1.49 5.70
N ASN A 44 15.91 -1.92 6.82
CA ASN A 44 16.49 -2.98 7.64
C ASN A 44 16.21 -4.40 7.11
N ILE A 45 15.01 -4.67 6.58
CA ILE A 45 14.55 -6.03 6.25
C ILE A 45 13.71 -6.13 4.98
N LYS A 46 13.20 -5.01 4.45
CA LYS A 46 12.34 -4.96 3.26
C LYS A 46 12.90 -3.99 2.22
N GLU A 47 14.00 -4.35 1.58
CA GLU A 47 14.48 -3.61 0.40
C GLU A 47 13.58 -3.95 -0.79
N ALA A 48 12.98 -2.93 -1.40
CA ALA A 48 11.84 -3.13 -2.30
C ALA A 48 12.20 -3.89 -3.59
N ALA A 49 13.36 -3.63 -4.18
CA ALA A 49 13.74 -4.23 -5.46
C ALA A 49 14.03 -5.73 -5.33
N THR A 50 14.80 -6.09 -4.30
CA THR A 50 15.17 -7.47 -3.99
C THR A 50 13.94 -8.31 -3.69
N LEU A 51 13.03 -7.81 -2.84
CA LEU A 51 11.81 -8.52 -2.53
C LEU A 51 10.88 -8.63 -3.74
N SER A 52 10.79 -7.59 -4.58
CA SER A 52 9.98 -7.64 -5.81
C SER A 52 10.48 -8.72 -6.77
N GLY A 53 11.80 -8.80 -6.99
CA GLY A 53 12.41 -9.86 -7.78
C GLY A 53 12.15 -11.25 -7.20
N ALA A 54 12.21 -11.41 -5.88
CA ALA A 54 11.88 -12.67 -5.20
C ALA A 54 10.42 -13.07 -5.43
N VAL A 55 9.45 -12.16 -5.24
CA VAL A 55 8.03 -12.42 -5.55
C VAL A 55 7.87 -12.79 -7.02
N GLY A 56 8.49 -12.05 -7.94
CA GLY A 56 8.44 -12.32 -9.38
C GLY A 56 8.95 -13.72 -9.74
N ALA A 57 10.03 -14.16 -9.11
CA ALA A 57 10.65 -15.47 -9.36
C ALA A 57 9.88 -16.66 -8.77
N VAL A 58 9.19 -16.47 -7.63
CA VAL A 58 8.49 -17.56 -6.92
C VAL A 58 6.98 -17.58 -7.16
N SER A 59 6.46 -16.66 -7.99
CA SER A 59 5.05 -16.59 -8.38
C SER A 59 4.86 -16.72 -9.88
N ARG A 60 3.64 -17.06 -10.31
CA ARG A 60 3.28 -17.21 -11.72
C ARG A 60 2.18 -16.27 -12.16
N GLU A 61 1.19 -16.05 -11.31
CA GLU A 61 -0.06 -15.37 -11.65
C GLU A 61 -0.25 -14.07 -10.87
N ILE A 62 0.28 -13.99 -9.64
CA ILE A 62 0.01 -12.85 -8.76
C ILE A 62 0.54 -11.52 -9.32
N GLY A 63 -0.27 -10.47 -9.22
CA GLY A 63 0.17 -9.10 -9.43
C GLY A 63 1.18 -8.65 -8.39
N ILE A 64 2.04 -7.72 -8.74
CA ILE A 64 3.09 -7.23 -7.84
C ILE A 64 3.10 -5.72 -7.86
N ALA A 65 3.11 -5.09 -6.69
CA ALA A 65 3.35 -3.65 -6.59
C ALA A 65 4.22 -3.32 -5.39
N THR A 66 5.13 -2.36 -5.57
CA THR A 66 5.63 -1.63 -4.40
C THR A 66 4.50 -0.73 -3.90
N ALA A 67 4.25 -0.68 -2.59
CA ALA A 67 3.30 0.26 -1.97
C ALA A 67 3.81 0.60 -0.55
N ALA A 68 4.90 1.34 -0.42
CA ALA A 68 5.62 2.00 -1.50
C ALA A 68 7.13 1.94 -1.32
N THR A 69 7.85 2.24 -2.40
CA THR A 69 9.22 2.77 -2.36
C THR A 69 9.19 4.29 -2.59
N ASN A 70 10.35 4.94 -2.68
CA ASN A 70 10.48 6.38 -2.78
C ASN A 70 11.36 6.77 -3.97
N HIS A 71 11.00 7.84 -4.67
CA HIS A 71 11.73 8.26 -5.87
C HIS A 71 13.11 8.88 -5.56
N ASN A 72 13.30 9.39 -4.34
CA ASN A 72 14.49 10.15 -3.94
C ASN A 72 15.56 9.30 -3.21
N THR A 73 15.30 8.02 -2.98
CA THR A 73 16.24 7.11 -2.29
C THR A 73 17.21 6.44 -3.26
N ARG A 74 16.96 6.56 -4.57
CA ARG A 74 17.74 5.97 -5.66
C ARG A 74 17.82 6.96 -6.81
N HIS A 75 18.88 6.89 -7.61
CA HIS A 75 18.97 7.65 -8.86
C HIS A 75 17.82 7.24 -9.80
N PRO A 76 17.20 8.17 -10.57
CA PRO A 76 16.05 7.83 -11.41
C PRO A 76 16.29 6.69 -12.39
N MET A 77 17.49 6.62 -13.00
CA MET A 77 17.85 5.50 -13.88
C MET A 77 17.85 4.13 -13.18
N VAL A 78 18.19 4.08 -11.89
CA VAL A 78 18.15 2.82 -11.11
C VAL A 78 16.70 2.39 -10.89
N THR A 79 15.83 3.34 -10.53
CA THR A 79 14.40 3.07 -10.36
C THR A 79 13.72 2.70 -11.68
N ALA A 80 14.09 3.36 -12.78
CA ALA A 80 13.60 3.07 -14.12
C ALA A 80 13.98 1.65 -14.57
N ALA A 81 15.25 1.27 -14.39
CA ALA A 81 15.75 -0.06 -14.70
C ALA A 81 15.10 -1.14 -13.83
N PHE A 82 14.90 -0.86 -12.54
CA PHE A 82 14.17 -1.76 -11.63
C PHE A 82 12.76 -2.05 -12.15
N ALA A 83 11.99 -1.01 -12.47
CA ALA A 83 10.62 -1.17 -12.96
C ALA A 83 10.57 -1.88 -14.32
N MET A 84 11.44 -1.52 -15.26
CA MET A 84 11.55 -2.16 -16.58
C MET A 84 11.90 -3.65 -16.47
N THR A 85 12.90 -3.97 -15.65
CA THR A 85 13.30 -5.35 -15.40
C THR A 85 12.14 -6.14 -14.81
N MET A 86 11.46 -5.61 -13.79
CA MET A 86 10.30 -6.26 -13.19
C MET A 86 9.14 -6.43 -14.17
N HIS A 87 8.84 -5.41 -14.96
CA HIS A 87 7.77 -5.46 -15.95
C HIS A 87 8.00 -6.59 -16.95
N ARG A 88 9.19 -6.69 -17.54
CA ARG A 88 9.52 -7.77 -18.49
C ARG A 88 9.69 -9.13 -17.81
N LEU A 89 10.35 -9.19 -16.64
CA LEU A 89 10.55 -10.43 -15.87
C LEU A 89 9.23 -11.09 -15.48
N THR A 90 8.20 -10.29 -15.22
CA THR A 90 6.90 -10.77 -14.74
C THR A 90 5.82 -10.73 -15.80
N GLU A 91 6.18 -10.49 -17.07
CA GLU A 91 5.26 -10.41 -18.21
C GLU A 91 4.11 -9.42 -17.95
N GLY A 92 4.44 -8.25 -17.43
CA GLY A 92 3.50 -7.15 -17.21
C GLY A 92 2.76 -7.17 -15.88
N ARG A 93 3.03 -8.11 -14.97
CA ARG A 93 2.35 -8.20 -13.65
C ARG A 93 2.78 -7.15 -12.62
N PHE A 94 3.85 -6.39 -12.89
CA PHE A 94 4.42 -5.42 -11.95
C PHE A 94 3.93 -3.97 -12.15
N SER A 95 3.65 -3.29 -11.03
CA SER A 95 3.46 -1.84 -10.94
C SER A 95 4.52 -1.20 -10.02
N LEU A 96 5.15 -0.11 -10.48
CA LEU A 96 6.04 0.68 -9.64
C LEU A 96 5.22 1.63 -8.77
N GLY A 97 5.11 1.33 -7.48
CA GLY A 97 4.44 2.22 -6.55
C GLY A 97 5.35 3.08 -5.67
N LEU A 98 4.98 4.35 -5.59
CA LEU A 98 5.70 5.43 -4.92
C LEU A 98 4.94 5.98 -3.72
N GLY A 99 5.68 6.52 -2.77
CA GLY A 99 5.15 7.18 -1.58
C GLY A 99 6.06 8.29 -1.10
N ARG A 100 5.64 8.99 -0.04
CA ARG A 100 6.38 10.12 0.54
C ARG A 100 7.41 9.72 1.60
N GLY A 101 7.38 8.48 2.07
CA GLY A 101 8.21 8.02 3.18
C GLY A 101 7.73 8.56 4.53
N ILE A 102 8.56 8.40 5.55
CA ILE A 102 8.30 8.85 6.93
C ILE A 102 9.22 10.03 7.20
N ALA A 103 8.66 11.24 7.29
CA ALA A 103 9.46 12.47 7.39
C ALA A 103 10.49 12.46 8.54
N PRO A 104 10.13 12.06 9.78
CA PRO A 104 11.13 11.96 10.86
C PRO A 104 12.29 11.00 10.57
N LEU A 105 12.02 9.90 9.86
CA LEU A 105 13.05 8.92 9.50
C LEU A 105 13.97 9.46 8.40
N PHE A 106 13.40 10.16 7.42
CA PHE A 106 14.15 10.81 6.35
C PHE A 106 15.05 11.90 6.91
N ASP A 107 14.54 12.73 7.81
CA ASP A 107 15.33 13.75 8.51
C ASP A 107 16.49 13.10 9.28
N ALA A 108 16.24 12.00 9.99
CA ALA A 108 17.26 11.28 10.75
C ALA A 108 18.36 10.63 9.87
N TYR A 109 18.03 10.26 8.64
CA TYR A 109 18.98 9.68 7.68
C TYR A 109 19.60 10.71 6.73
N GLY A 110 19.21 11.99 6.82
CA GLY A 110 19.65 13.02 5.88
C GLY A 110 19.08 12.87 4.47
N ILE A 111 17.96 12.16 4.33
CA ILE A 111 17.25 11.98 3.06
C ILE A 111 16.30 13.18 2.88
N PRO A 112 16.33 13.90 1.74
CA PRO A 112 15.44 15.03 1.51
C PRO A 112 13.95 14.65 1.60
N ARG A 113 13.10 15.55 2.09
CA ARG A 113 11.64 15.33 2.08
C ARG A 113 11.06 15.48 0.67
N ILE A 114 10.08 14.65 0.35
CA ILE A 114 9.45 14.60 -0.97
C ILE A 114 8.29 15.58 -1.12
N LYS A 115 8.30 16.40 -2.17
CA LYS A 115 7.21 17.29 -2.60
C LYS A 115 6.37 16.66 -3.71
N THR A 116 5.14 17.15 -3.86
CA THR A 116 4.19 16.68 -4.90
C THR A 116 4.76 16.85 -6.30
N ALA A 117 5.32 18.04 -6.59
CA ALA A 117 5.87 18.36 -7.90
C ALA A 117 7.04 17.44 -8.30
N GLU A 118 7.86 17.01 -7.33
CA GLU A 118 9.00 16.11 -7.57
C GLU A 118 8.52 14.72 -8.01
N ILE A 119 7.48 14.19 -7.35
CA ILE A 119 6.88 12.91 -7.75
C ILE A 119 6.23 13.01 -9.13
N GLU A 120 5.48 14.09 -9.38
CA GLU A 120 4.77 14.30 -10.65
C GLU A 120 5.74 14.41 -11.83
N ASP A 121 6.81 15.18 -11.67
CA ASP A 121 7.88 15.30 -12.65
C ASP A 121 8.63 13.97 -12.85
N PHE A 122 8.91 13.26 -11.75
CA PHE A 122 9.51 11.92 -11.80
C PHE A 122 8.64 10.93 -12.59
N VAL A 123 7.32 10.91 -12.38
CA VAL A 123 6.39 10.08 -13.15
C VAL A 123 6.48 10.43 -14.63
N GLY A 124 6.46 11.72 -14.98
CA GLY A 124 6.62 12.19 -16.36
C GLY A 124 7.92 11.69 -17.01
N LEU A 125 9.04 11.78 -16.29
CA LEU A 125 10.33 11.23 -16.73
C LEU A 125 10.26 9.73 -16.97
N MET A 126 9.70 8.96 -16.04
CA MET A 126 9.61 7.50 -16.17
C MET A 126 8.79 7.08 -17.40
N ARG A 127 7.62 7.70 -17.63
CA ARG A 127 6.77 7.38 -18.78
C ARG A 127 7.46 7.64 -20.11
N ARG A 128 8.31 8.67 -20.18
CA ARG A 128 9.09 9.02 -21.38
C ARG A 128 10.21 8.03 -21.64
N ILE A 129 11.06 7.77 -20.65
CA ILE A 129 12.24 6.91 -20.84
C ILE A 129 11.88 5.42 -20.98
N TRP A 130 10.73 4.97 -20.44
CA TRP A 130 10.22 3.61 -20.69
C TRP A 130 9.68 3.43 -22.11
N ARG A 131 9.32 4.52 -22.80
CA ARG A 131 8.96 4.58 -24.22
C ARG A 131 10.14 4.87 -25.14
N GLY A 132 11.37 4.64 -24.65
CA GLY A 132 12.60 4.74 -25.42
C GLY A 132 13.11 6.18 -25.64
N GLU A 133 12.45 7.19 -25.05
CA GLU A 133 12.88 8.57 -25.18
C GLU A 133 14.23 8.80 -24.45
N THR A 134 15.12 9.55 -25.11
CA THR A 134 16.33 10.10 -24.48
C THR A 134 16.05 11.52 -24.01
N VAL A 135 15.96 11.72 -22.71
CA VAL A 135 15.77 13.05 -22.10
C VAL A 135 17.13 13.71 -21.92
N ILE A 136 17.35 14.86 -22.57
CA ILE A 136 18.61 15.62 -22.51
C ILE A 136 18.38 16.92 -21.73
N GLY A 137 19.29 17.23 -20.80
CA GLY A 137 19.32 18.51 -20.09
C GLY A 137 18.08 18.77 -19.24
N HIS A 138 17.53 17.74 -18.59
CA HIS A 138 16.40 17.93 -17.68
C HIS A 138 16.80 18.80 -16.49
N ASP A 139 16.03 19.87 -16.25
CA ASP A 139 16.13 20.75 -15.09
C ASP A 139 14.71 21.00 -14.58
N GLY A 140 14.26 20.14 -13.66
CA GLY A 140 12.89 20.11 -13.16
C GLY A 140 12.80 19.76 -11.68
N PRO A 141 11.60 19.72 -11.12
CA PRO A 141 11.39 19.35 -9.71
C PRO A 141 12.07 18.04 -9.30
N ALA A 142 12.06 17.00 -10.14
CA ALA A 142 12.66 15.71 -9.82
C ALA A 142 14.19 15.76 -9.72
N GLY A 143 14.83 16.78 -10.30
CA GLY A 143 16.26 17.01 -10.22
C GLY A 143 16.85 17.62 -11.49
N LYS A 144 18.19 17.63 -11.57
CA LYS A 144 18.93 18.07 -12.75
C LYS A 144 19.72 16.90 -13.32
N TYR A 145 19.42 16.52 -14.56
CA TYR A 145 20.03 15.36 -15.21
C TYR A 145 20.51 15.73 -16.61
N PRO A 146 21.82 15.63 -16.91
CA PRO A 146 22.34 15.90 -18.24
C PRO A 146 21.74 14.97 -19.31
N VAL A 147 21.60 13.68 -19.00
CA VAL A 147 20.96 12.68 -19.87
C VAL A 147 20.27 11.61 -19.02
N LEU A 148 19.05 11.23 -19.39
CA LEU A 148 18.36 10.02 -18.94
C LEU A 148 17.88 9.25 -20.18
N SER A 149 18.31 8.00 -20.34
CA SER A 149 17.91 7.15 -21.47
C SER A 149 18.08 5.69 -21.12
N MET A 150 17.08 4.86 -21.46
CA MET A 150 17.21 3.41 -21.39
C MET A 150 17.60 2.79 -22.73
N GLY A 151 17.53 3.55 -23.83
CA GLY A 151 17.73 3.07 -25.19
C GLY A 151 16.43 3.13 -26.02
N PRO A 152 16.54 3.30 -27.35
CA PRO A 152 15.38 3.56 -28.23
C PRO A 152 14.50 2.32 -28.47
N ASP A 153 14.98 1.11 -28.17
CA ASP A 153 14.28 -0.15 -28.44
C ASP A 153 13.22 -0.51 -27.38
N TYR A 154 13.03 0.34 -26.36
CA TYR A 154 12.00 0.16 -25.34
C TYR A 154 10.73 0.91 -25.71
N ASP A 155 9.58 0.24 -25.62
CA ASP A 155 8.26 0.84 -25.85
C ASP A 155 7.22 0.30 -24.85
N GLU A 156 7.52 0.43 -23.54
CA GLU A 156 6.67 -0.15 -22.51
C GLU A 156 5.81 0.92 -21.82
N HIS A 157 4.58 0.53 -21.45
CA HIS A 157 3.77 1.25 -20.48
C HIS A 157 3.76 0.48 -19.17
N ILE A 158 4.67 0.85 -18.26
CA ILE A 158 4.74 0.24 -16.93
C ILE A 158 3.77 0.95 -15.99
N PRO A 159 2.78 0.25 -15.41
CA PRO A 159 1.84 0.88 -14.49
C PRO A 159 2.52 1.45 -13.25
N MET A 160 1.95 2.53 -12.70
CA MET A 160 2.45 3.17 -11.50
C MET A 160 1.36 3.32 -10.44
N THR A 161 1.73 3.00 -9.19
CA THR A 161 0.86 3.11 -8.01
C THR A 161 1.29 4.28 -7.12
N PHE A 162 0.37 4.94 -6.42
CA PHE A 162 0.72 5.94 -5.43
C PHE A 162 0.07 5.66 -4.07
N THR A 163 0.87 5.57 -3.02
CA THR A 163 0.32 5.55 -1.66
C THR A 163 -0.07 6.95 -1.25
N ALA A 164 -1.37 7.21 -1.16
CA ALA A 164 -1.92 8.52 -0.89
C ALA A 164 -2.63 8.57 0.48
N PHE A 165 -2.58 9.75 1.07
CA PHE A 165 -3.14 9.99 2.40
C PHE A 165 -3.89 11.32 2.40
N GLY A 166 -3.19 12.45 2.34
CA GLY A 166 -3.80 13.78 2.36
C GLY A 166 -4.33 14.25 0.98
N PRO A 167 -5.10 15.36 0.94
CA PRO A 167 -5.80 15.83 -0.26
C PRO A 167 -4.87 16.07 -1.46
N HIS A 168 -3.71 16.68 -1.25
CA HIS A 168 -2.75 16.90 -2.34
C HIS A 168 -2.17 15.61 -2.91
N SER A 169 -2.01 14.57 -2.08
CA SER A 169 -1.57 13.25 -2.54
C SER A 169 -2.68 12.52 -3.29
N LEU A 170 -3.93 12.61 -2.82
CA LEU A 170 -5.08 12.01 -3.51
C LEU A 170 -5.27 12.64 -4.90
N ALA A 171 -5.20 13.98 -4.96
CA ALA A 171 -5.26 14.70 -6.23
C ALA A 171 -4.11 14.34 -7.18
N LEU A 172 -2.90 14.10 -6.66
CA LEU A 172 -1.76 13.64 -7.47
C LEU A 172 -2.00 12.23 -8.01
N GLY A 173 -2.49 11.33 -7.15
CA GLY A 173 -2.82 9.96 -7.53
C GLY A 173 -3.81 9.92 -8.70
N GLY A 174 -4.91 10.68 -8.59
CA GLY A 174 -5.92 10.77 -9.65
C GLY A 174 -5.39 11.29 -10.98
N ARG A 175 -4.55 12.33 -10.97
CA ARG A 175 -4.09 12.95 -12.23
C ARG A 175 -2.89 12.26 -12.89
N ALA A 176 -2.03 11.58 -12.13
CA ALA A 176 -0.73 11.10 -12.64
C ALA A 176 -0.47 9.59 -12.51
N PHE A 177 -1.26 8.85 -11.72
CA PHE A 177 -1.01 7.42 -11.44
C PHE A 177 -2.14 6.53 -11.98
N ASP A 178 -1.86 5.23 -12.12
CA ASP A 178 -2.83 4.23 -12.59
C ASP A 178 -3.51 3.51 -11.43
N ALA A 179 -2.90 3.56 -10.23
CA ALA A 179 -3.55 3.15 -9.00
C ALA A 179 -3.18 4.02 -7.80
N VAL A 180 -4.08 4.07 -6.82
CA VAL A 180 -3.89 4.72 -5.53
C VAL A 180 -4.12 3.70 -4.40
N VAL A 181 -3.18 3.62 -3.46
CA VAL A 181 -3.35 2.84 -2.23
C VAL A 181 -3.66 3.81 -1.08
N LEU A 182 -4.84 3.66 -0.48
CA LEU A 182 -5.26 4.42 0.69
C LEU A 182 -4.61 3.87 1.97
N HIS A 183 -4.48 4.71 2.99
CA HIS A 183 -3.90 4.30 4.25
C HIS A 183 -4.87 3.47 5.10
N THR A 184 -4.32 2.65 5.99
CA THR A 184 -5.08 1.83 6.94
C THR A 184 -5.84 2.68 7.96
N PHE A 185 -6.97 2.16 8.44
CA PHE A 185 -7.85 2.77 9.45
C PHE A 185 -8.51 4.08 9.01
N PHE A 186 -8.81 4.21 7.73
CA PHE A 186 -9.76 5.20 7.27
C PHE A 186 -11.18 4.77 7.61
N THR A 187 -11.95 5.65 8.24
CA THR A 187 -13.40 5.43 8.45
C THR A 187 -14.09 5.25 7.09
N ASP A 188 -15.26 4.62 7.06
CA ASP A 188 -15.99 4.40 5.80
C ASP A 188 -16.29 5.72 5.07
N GLU A 189 -16.68 6.77 5.81
CA GLU A 189 -16.86 8.12 5.27
C GLU A 189 -15.57 8.66 4.65
N THR A 190 -14.42 8.47 5.34
CA THR A 190 -13.12 8.91 4.86
C THR A 190 -12.70 8.14 3.61
N THR A 191 -12.89 6.82 3.59
CA THR A 191 -12.60 5.97 2.42
C THR A 191 -13.41 6.43 1.21
N ALA A 192 -14.73 6.59 1.33
CA ALA A 192 -15.58 7.07 0.24
C ALA A 192 -15.16 8.47 -0.25
N ARG A 193 -14.87 9.40 0.67
CA ARG A 193 -14.36 10.74 0.33
C ARG A 193 -13.02 10.67 -0.41
N CYS A 194 -12.11 9.80 0.03
CA CYS A 194 -10.80 9.63 -0.61
C CYS A 194 -10.93 9.02 -2.01
N VAL A 195 -11.79 8.01 -2.20
CA VAL A 195 -12.12 7.45 -3.52
C VAL A 195 -12.64 8.55 -4.43
N ALA A 196 -13.67 9.29 -4.00
CA ALA A 196 -14.25 10.38 -4.80
C ALA A 196 -13.20 11.45 -5.17
N ALA A 197 -12.34 11.84 -4.24
CA ALA A 197 -11.28 12.82 -4.49
C ALA A 197 -10.26 12.34 -5.55
N VAL A 198 -9.90 11.06 -5.55
CA VAL A 198 -9.01 10.48 -6.57
C VAL A 198 -9.70 10.48 -7.94
N LYS A 199 -10.94 10.00 -8.01
CA LYS A 199 -11.70 9.89 -9.25
C LYS A 199 -11.96 11.27 -9.86
N GLN A 200 -12.38 12.24 -9.05
CA GLN A 200 -12.58 13.63 -9.47
C GLN A 200 -11.29 14.28 -9.98
N ALA A 201 -10.15 13.99 -9.35
CA ALA A 201 -8.86 14.53 -9.81
C ALA A 201 -8.40 13.92 -11.14
N ALA A 202 -8.76 12.67 -11.43
CA ALA A 202 -8.54 12.05 -12.74
C ALA A 202 -9.39 12.76 -13.81
N GLU A 203 -10.68 12.94 -13.54
CA GLU A 203 -11.64 13.70 -14.38
C GLU A 203 -11.14 15.10 -14.70
N GLN A 204 -10.72 15.87 -13.69
CA GLN A 204 -10.20 17.24 -13.84
C GLN A 204 -8.91 17.29 -14.67
N ALA A 205 -8.14 16.20 -14.70
CA ALA A 205 -6.96 16.05 -15.53
C ALA A 205 -7.27 15.53 -16.95
N GLY A 206 -8.56 15.37 -17.30
CA GLY A 206 -8.99 14.86 -18.61
C GLY A 206 -8.78 13.35 -18.79
N ARG A 207 -8.64 12.60 -17.69
CA ARG A 207 -8.48 11.15 -17.68
C ARG A 207 -9.81 10.48 -17.35
N ASP A 208 -9.98 9.26 -17.83
CA ASP A 208 -11.06 8.39 -17.36
C ASP A 208 -10.82 8.03 -15.87
N PRO A 209 -11.75 8.35 -14.95
CA PRO A 209 -11.64 7.95 -13.55
C PRO A 209 -11.59 6.44 -13.33
N ALA A 210 -12.20 5.65 -14.22
CA ALA A 210 -12.16 4.19 -14.15
C ALA A 210 -10.75 3.65 -14.44
N ALA A 211 -9.91 4.40 -15.16
CA ALA A 211 -8.52 4.05 -15.42
C ALA A 211 -7.60 4.22 -14.20
N VAL A 212 -8.08 4.78 -13.08
CA VAL A 212 -7.32 4.93 -11.83
C VAL A 212 -7.88 4.01 -10.75
N ARG A 213 -7.26 2.85 -10.53
CA ARG A 213 -7.71 1.89 -9.51
C ARG A 213 -7.48 2.42 -8.09
N VAL A 214 -8.43 2.26 -7.18
CA VAL A 214 -8.27 2.64 -5.76
C VAL A 214 -8.30 1.41 -4.87
N TRP A 215 -7.22 1.20 -4.12
CA TRP A 215 -7.05 0.10 -3.18
C TRP A 215 -7.23 0.58 -1.73
N SER A 216 -8.15 -0.04 -1.00
CA SER A 216 -8.23 0.14 0.47
C SER A 216 -7.18 -0.75 1.13
N CYS A 217 -6.22 -0.16 1.86
CA CYS A 217 -5.36 -0.92 2.75
C CYS A 217 -6.11 -1.19 4.05
N PHE A 218 -6.64 -2.39 4.25
CA PHE A 218 -7.64 -2.65 5.28
C PHE A 218 -7.14 -3.69 6.28
N ALA A 219 -6.96 -3.28 7.54
CA ALA A 219 -6.53 -4.17 8.61
C ALA A 219 -7.51 -5.34 8.72
N THR A 220 -7.02 -6.57 8.55
CA THR A 220 -7.86 -7.78 8.51
C THR A 220 -7.35 -8.77 9.53
N VAL A 221 -8.11 -8.98 10.59
CA VAL A 221 -7.71 -9.73 11.80
C VAL A 221 -8.92 -10.52 12.31
N GLY A 222 -8.98 -11.82 11.97
CA GLY A 222 -10.08 -12.70 12.37
C GLY A 222 -9.96 -13.23 13.80
N ASP A 223 -11.09 -13.63 14.38
CA ASP A 223 -11.22 -14.14 15.76
C ASP A 223 -10.60 -15.53 15.97
N HIS A 224 -10.28 -16.24 14.90
CA HIS A 224 -9.52 -17.49 14.96
C HIS A 224 -8.07 -17.28 15.43
N LEU A 225 -7.56 -16.05 15.39
CA LEU A 225 -6.22 -15.72 15.86
C LEU A 225 -6.20 -15.57 17.40
N PRO A 226 -5.10 -15.98 18.07
CA PRO A 226 -4.94 -15.76 19.50
C PRO A 226 -5.10 -14.28 19.88
N GLU A 227 -5.76 -13.99 21.00
CA GLU A 227 -6.06 -12.62 21.43
C GLU A 227 -4.83 -11.70 21.48
N ALA A 228 -3.72 -12.19 22.03
CA ALA A 228 -2.47 -11.41 22.08
C ALA A 228 -1.99 -10.99 20.69
N LEU A 229 -2.14 -11.86 19.69
CA LEU A 229 -1.79 -11.57 18.30
C LEU A 229 -2.80 -10.59 17.66
N ARG A 230 -4.09 -10.75 17.96
CA ARG A 230 -5.13 -9.81 17.52
C ARG A 230 -4.84 -8.40 18.04
N ARG A 231 -4.60 -8.24 19.34
CA ARG A 231 -4.26 -6.96 19.99
C ARG A 231 -3.02 -6.31 19.40
N LYS A 232 -1.97 -7.10 19.14
CA LYS A 232 -0.75 -6.62 18.45
C LYS A 232 -1.07 -6.10 17.03
N LYS A 233 -1.90 -6.82 16.27
CA LYS A 233 -2.24 -6.48 14.88
C LYS A 233 -3.28 -5.35 14.75
N THR A 234 -4.09 -5.10 15.78
CA THR A 234 -5.08 -4.01 15.84
C THR A 234 -4.52 -2.82 16.62
N VAL A 235 -4.57 -2.86 17.95
CA VAL A 235 -4.15 -1.79 18.87
C VAL A 235 -2.70 -1.40 18.64
N GLY A 236 -1.80 -2.39 18.62
CA GLY A 236 -0.37 -2.11 18.44
C GLY A 236 -0.10 -1.40 17.13
N ARG A 237 -0.79 -1.82 16.05
CA ARG A 237 -0.60 -1.24 14.71
C ARG A 237 -1.15 0.16 14.61
N MET A 238 -2.36 0.40 15.13
CA MET A 238 -2.92 1.74 15.26
C MET A 238 -1.94 2.65 16.01
N ALA A 239 -1.44 2.20 17.17
CA ALA A 239 -0.51 2.94 17.99
C ALA A 239 0.80 3.27 17.24
N THR A 240 1.39 2.32 16.51
CA THR A 240 2.55 2.57 15.64
C THR A 240 2.24 3.67 14.60
N TYR A 241 1.05 3.65 13.99
CA TYR A 241 0.67 4.70 13.04
C TYR A 241 0.43 6.05 13.71
N LEU A 242 -0.11 6.10 14.93
CA LEU A 242 -0.23 7.35 15.69
C LEU A 242 1.15 7.96 16.05
N GLN A 243 2.18 7.12 16.26
CA GLN A 243 3.55 7.59 16.43
C GLN A 243 4.10 8.27 15.15
N GLY A 244 3.94 7.64 13.99
CA GLY A 244 4.55 8.10 12.73
C GLY A 244 3.72 9.08 11.91
N TYR A 245 2.40 8.94 11.93
CA TYR A 245 1.42 9.62 11.05
C TYR A 245 0.25 10.25 11.81
N GLY A 246 0.29 10.29 13.14
CA GLY A 246 -0.85 10.63 13.99
C GLY A 246 -1.62 11.89 13.59
N ASP A 247 -0.93 13.01 13.36
CA ASP A 247 -1.60 14.27 13.01
C ASP A 247 -2.35 14.17 11.68
N LEU A 248 -1.78 13.44 10.73
CA LEU A 248 -2.40 13.23 9.42
C LEU A 248 -3.58 12.26 9.51
N MET A 249 -3.47 11.18 10.30
CA MET A 249 -4.59 10.25 10.57
C MET A 249 -5.76 10.97 11.22
N VAL A 250 -5.51 11.68 12.32
CA VAL A 250 -6.55 12.40 13.07
C VAL A 250 -7.24 13.42 12.18
N LYS A 251 -6.47 14.26 11.47
CA LYS A 251 -7.03 15.26 10.56
C LYS A 251 -7.85 14.64 9.43
N THR A 252 -7.36 13.55 8.84
CA THR A 252 -7.99 12.95 7.65
C THR A 252 -9.28 12.20 8.02
N ASN A 253 -9.33 11.57 9.19
CA ASN A 253 -10.52 10.90 9.70
C ASN A 253 -11.50 11.83 10.44
N GLY A 254 -11.14 13.09 10.68
CA GLY A 254 -11.95 14.02 11.48
C GLY A 254 -12.03 13.64 12.96
N TRP A 255 -11.00 12.98 13.49
CA TRP A 255 -10.95 12.55 14.89
C TRP A 255 -10.55 13.69 15.83
N ASP A 256 -10.85 13.53 17.13
CA ASP A 256 -10.47 14.48 18.18
C ASP A 256 -8.93 14.51 18.39
N PRO A 257 -8.25 15.64 18.12
CA PRO A 257 -6.81 15.76 18.33
C PRO A 257 -6.38 15.63 19.79
N ALA A 258 -7.26 15.91 20.77
CA ALA A 258 -6.93 15.78 22.18
C ALA A 258 -6.60 14.34 22.58
N VAL A 259 -7.21 13.35 21.92
CA VAL A 259 -6.87 11.92 22.11
C VAL A 259 -5.42 11.66 21.72
N LEU A 260 -4.99 12.15 20.55
CA LEU A 260 -3.61 11.98 20.09
C LEU A 260 -2.62 12.70 21.00
N THR A 261 -2.96 13.89 21.50
CA THR A 261 -2.13 14.60 22.48
C THR A 261 -1.94 13.78 23.75
N ARG A 262 -3.01 13.21 24.31
CA ARG A 262 -2.92 12.33 25.50
C ARG A 262 -2.11 11.07 25.22
N PHE A 263 -2.36 10.41 24.09
CA PHE A 263 -1.61 9.23 23.66
C PHE A 263 -0.11 9.52 23.58
N ARG A 264 0.31 10.64 22.97
CA ARG A 264 1.73 11.01 22.84
C ARG A 264 2.37 11.45 24.16
N ALA A 265 1.60 11.97 25.09
CA ALA A 265 2.07 12.39 26.41
C ALA A 265 2.19 11.23 27.42
N ASP A 266 1.60 10.07 27.10
CA ASP A 266 1.56 8.94 28.02
C ASP A 266 2.97 8.36 28.31
N PRO A 267 3.33 8.12 29.59
CA PRO A 267 4.64 7.59 29.96
C PRO A 267 4.98 6.21 29.37
N VAL A 268 3.98 5.35 29.19
CA VAL A 268 4.19 4.02 28.58
C VAL A 268 4.47 4.19 27.10
N VAL A 269 3.69 5.01 26.39
CA VAL A 269 3.88 5.27 24.96
C VAL A 269 5.25 5.89 24.69
N THR A 270 5.64 6.89 25.48
CA THR A 270 6.94 7.58 25.35
C THR A 270 8.13 6.69 25.72
N GLY A 271 7.92 5.72 26.61
CA GLY A 271 8.92 4.72 26.99
C GLY A 271 9.22 3.68 25.93
N ILE A 272 8.30 3.43 24.98
CA ILE A 272 8.48 2.42 23.93
C ILE A 272 9.42 2.93 22.83
N ARG A 273 10.63 2.36 22.79
CA ARG A 273 11.66 2.69 21.79
C ARG A 273 11.55 1.79 20.55
N GLY A 274 10.62 2.12 19.67
CA GLY A 274 10.41 1.41 18.40
C GLY A 274 8.94 1.42 17.99
N ALA A 275 8.64 0.71 16.90
CA ALA A 275 7.26 0.50 16.48
C ALA A 275 6.51 -0.34 17.53
N ILE A 276 5.42 0.21 18.09
CA ILE A 276 4.64 -0.42 19.17
C ILE A 276 4.16 -1.82 18.80
N ASP A 277 3.66 -2.02 17.57
CA ASP A 277 3.27 -3.33 17.04
C ASP A 277 4.42 -4.32 16.84
N THR A 278 5.66 -3.92 17.11
CA THR A 278 6.85 -4.79 17.00
C THR A 278 7.44 -5.10 18.37
N VAL A 279 7.63 -4.07 19.20
CA VAL A 279 8.46 -4.18 20.42
C VAL A 279 7.67 -4.13 21.74
N ALA A 280 6.40 -3.71 21.74
CA ALA A 280 5.64 -3.59 22.97
C ALA A 280 5.30 -4.95 23.58
N THR A 281 5.35 -5.05 24.91
CA THR A 281 4.91 -6.23 25.64
C THR A 281 3.37 -6.35 25.66
N PRO A 282 2.80 -7.52 25.98
CA PRO A 282 1.35 -7.67 26.13
C PRO A 282 0.72 -6.66 27.11
N GLU A 283 1.39 -6.39 28.23
CA GLU A 283 0.93 -5.45 29.27
C GLU A 283 0.96 -4.01 28.76
N GLN A 284 2.01 -3.64 28.02
CA GLN A 284 2.09 -2.33 27.37
C GLN A 284 0.99 -2.16 26.31
N LEU A 285 0.70 -3.20 25.53
CA LEU A 285 -0.38 -3.17 24.54
C LEU A 285 -1.77 -3.06 25.19
N GLU A 286 -1.95 -3.67 26.36
CA GLU A 286 -3.18 -3.53 27.15
C GLU A 286 -3.36 -2.11 27.68
N HIS A 287 -2.30 -1.50 28.21
CA HIS A 287 -2.32 -0.08 28.60
C HIS A 287 -2.65 0.82 27.41
N VAL A 288 -1.96 0.61 26.27
CA VAL A 288 -2.16 1.39 25.05
C VAL A 288 -3.59 1.24 24.51
N ALA A 289 -4.22 0.07 24.66
CA ALA A 289 -5.61 -0.13 24.27
C ALA A 289 -6.56 0.83 25.01
N GLY A 290 -6.31 1.09 26.30
CA GLY A 290 -7.08 2.05 27.10
C GLY A 290 -6.92 3.52 26.68
N LEU A 291 -5.92 3.84 25.84
CA LEU A 291 -5.67 5.20 25.35
C LEU A 291 -6.36 5.50 24.01
N ILE A 292 -6.77 4.46 23.27
CA ILE A 292 -7.28 4.57 21.91
C ILE A 292 -8.79 4.27 21.92
N PRO A 293 -9.65 5.21 21.48
CA PRO A 293 -11.09 4.97 21.38
C PRO A 293 -11.41 3.76 20.48
N GLU A 294 -12.40 2.95 20.86
CA GLU A 294 -12.82 1.78 20.07
C GLU A 294 -13.21 2.16 18.64
N ASP A 295 -13.86 3.30 18.45
CA ASP A 295 -14.26 3.82 17.14
C ASP A 295 -13.07 4.10 16.20
N TRP A 296 -11.86 4.31 16.73
CA TRP A 296 -10.67 4.45 15.89
C TRP A 296 -10.17 3.10 15.39
N LEU A 297 -10.48 2.01 16.11
CA LEU A 297 -10.13 0.63 15.75
C LEU A 297 -11.22 -0.03 14.90
N ALA A 298 -12.44 0.51 14.91
CA ALA A 298 -13.59 0.02 14.14
C ALA A 298 -13.36 -0.11 12.62
N PRO A 299 -12.60 0.79 11.94
CA PRO A 299 -12.30 0.69 10.51
C PRO A 299 -11.24 -0.39 10.18
N ALA A 300 -11.59 -1.63 10.53
CA ALA A 300 -10.83 -2.85 10.29
C ALA A 300 -11.79 -4.04 10.16
N ALA A 301 -11.44 -5.04 9.35
CA ALA A 301 -12.11 -6.34 9.30
C ALA A 301 -11.73 -7.18 10.52
N THR A 302 -12.59 -7.16 11.54
CA THR A 302 -12.49 -7.93 12.78
C THR A 302 -13.78 -8.71 13.03
N GLY A 303 -13.69 -9.81 13.78
CA GLY A 303 -14.78 -10.74 14.03
C GLY A 303 -14.50 -12.13 13.47
N ASP A 304 -15.54 -12.94 13.34
CA ASP A 304 -15.48 -14.18 12.57
C ASP A 304 -15.25 -13.93 11.07
N ALA A 305 -15.07 -15.01 10.31
CA ALA A 305 -14.72 -14.92 8.89
C ALA A 305 -15.83 -14.25 8.07
N GLU A 306 -17.09 -14.53 8.36
CA GLU A 306 -18.27 -13.94 7.75
C GLU A 306 -18.30 -12.42 7.97
N ARG A 307 -18.11 -11.97 9.22
CA ARG A 307 -18.08 -10.55 9.56
C ARG A 307 -16.90 -9.82 8.92
N CYS A 308 -15.73 -10.46 8.86
CA CYS A 308 -14.58 -9.92 8.12
C CYS A 308 -14.94 -9.74 6.63
N VAL A 309 -15.60 -10.73 6.00
CA VAL A 309 -16.00 -10.68 4.59
C VAL A 309 -17.03 -9.58 4.32
N GLU A 310 -18.01 -9.38 5.21
CA GLU A 310 -18.95 -8.26 5.13
C GLU A 310 -18.22 -6.91 5.10
N LYS A 311 -17.27 -6.72 6.02
CA LYS A 311 -16.49 -5.48 6.09
C LYS A 311 -15.59 -5.28 4.86
N ILE A 312 -14.96 -6.33 4.35
CA ILE A 312 -14.15 -6.28 3.12
C ILE A 312 -15.01 -5.86 1.93
N ARG A 313 -16.24 -6.37 1.81
CA ARG A 313 -17.19 -5.95 0.76
C ARG A 313 -17.63 -4.52 0.93
N GLY A 314 -17.85 -4.08 2.17
CA GLY A 314 -18.13 -2.69 2.49
C GLY A 314 -17.09 -1.76 1.85
N GLN A 315 -15.80 -2.08 1.92
CA GLN A 315 -14.76 -1.28 1.26
C GLN A 315 -14.93 -1.20 -0.26
N LEU A 316 -15.33 -2.30 -0.91
CA LEU A 316 -15.61 -2.34 -2.35
C LEU A 316 -16.88 -1.55 -2.71
N ASP A 317 -17.88 -1.54 -1.84
CA ASP A 317 -19.14 -0.80 -2.01
C ASP A 317 -18.97 0.70 -1.78
N LEU A 318 -17.92 1.12 -1.04
CA LEU A 318 -17.48 2.52 -0.95
C LEU A 318 -16.74 3.01 -2.20
N GLY A 319 -16.61 2.16 -3.23
CA GLY A 319 -16.01 2.49 -4.52
C GLY A 319 -14.52 2.15 -4.66
N CYS A 320 -13.94 1.40 -3.72
CA CYS A 320 -12.61 0.82 -3.94
C CYS A 320 -12.67 -0.28 -5.01
N ASP A 321 -11.66 -0.30 -5.88
CA ASP A 321 -11.46 -1.29 -6.93
C ASP A 321 -10.73 -2.55 -6.42
N GLY A 322 -10.21 -2.50 -5.19
CA GLY A 322 -9.60 -3.63 -4.51
C GLY A 322 -9.35 -3.37 -3.02
N VAL A 323 -9.10 -4.44 -2.28
CA VAL A 323 -8.81 -4.41 -0.85
C VAL A 323 -7.52 -5.17 -0.58
N ILE A 324 -6.57 -4.51 0.07
CA ILE A 324 -5.36 -5.14 0.60
C ILE A 324 -5.69 -5.61 2.01
N LEU A 325 -5.77 -6.93 2.19
CA LEU A 325 -5.99 -7.59 3.48
C LEU A 325 -4.73 -7.44 4.33
N HIS A 326 -4.66 -6.32 5.04
CA HIS A 326 -3.42 -5.85 5.64
C HIS A 326 -3.21 -6.39 7.04
N GLY A 327 -1.94 -6.61 7.38
CA GLY A 327 -1.53 -6.95 8.73
C GLY A 327 -1.58 -8.43 9.09
N ALA A 328 -1.99 -9.28 8.15
CA ALA A 328 -2.05 -10.72 8.28
C ALA A 328 -1.27 -11.42 7.15
N THR A 329 -0.68 -12.58 7.44
CA THR A 329 -0.06 -13.45 6.44
C THR A 329 -1.14 -14.18 5.64
N PRO A 330 -0.82 -14.72 4.45
CA PRO A 330 -1.78 -15.51 3.68
C PRO A 330 -2.37 -16.69 4.48
N GLU A 331 -1.56 -17.39 5.27
CA GLU A 331 -2.03 -18.44 6.18
C GLU A 331 -3.08 -17.93 7.18
N GLU A 332 -2.82 -16.79 7.83
CA GLU A 332 -3.77 -16.17 8.76
C GLU A 332 -5.06 -15.71 8.07
N LEU A 333 -5.00 -15.40 6.77
CA LEU A 333 -6.13 -14.95 5.95
C LEU A 333 -6.99 -16.10 5.40
N GLU A 334 -6.49 -17.34 5.44
CA GLU A 334 -7.15 -18.49 4.79
C GLU A 334 -8.63 -18.64 5.17
N PRO A 335 -9.05 -18.61 6.45
CA PRO A 335 -10.46 -18.77 6.80
C PRO A 335 -11.35 -17.70 6.16
N ILE A 336 -10.88 -16.45 6.15
CA ILE A 336 -11.61 -15.30 5.61
C ILE A 336 -11.70 -15.39 4.09
N VAL A 337 -10.58 -15.71 3.40
CA VAL A 337 -10.53 -15.84 1.94
C VAL A 337 -11.42 -16.99 1.45
N ARG A 338 -11.48 -18.11 2.19
CA ARG A 338 -12.38 -19.23 1.88
C ARG A 338 -13.86 -18.82 1.94
N VAL A 339 -14.26 -18.04 2.95
CA VAL A 339 -15.64 -17.51 3.05
C VAL A 339 -15.90 -16.47 1.96
N TYR A 340 -14.95 -15.58 1.69
CA TYR A 340 -15.07 -14.58 0.63
C TYR A 340 -15.33 -15.24 -0.72
N ARG A 341 -14.56 -16.27 -1.07
CA ARG A 341 -14.67 -16.99 -2.34
C ARG A 341 -16.06 -17.61 -2.53
N LYS A 342 -16.60 -18.26 -1.50
CA LYS A 342 -17.94 -18.90 -1.56
C LYS A 342 -19.05 -17.90 -1.83
N THR A 343 -18.86 -16.66 -1.40
CA THR A 343 -19.87 -15.62 -1.45
C THR A 343 -19.59 -14.59 -2.54
N ARG A 344 -18.46 -14.69 -3.26
CA ARG A 344 -17.94 -13.66 -4.18
C ARG A 344 -19.00 -13.27 -5.22
N PRO A 345 -19.29 -11.98 -5.42
CA PRO A 345 -20.24 -11.55 -6.44
C PRO A 345 -19.80 -12.04 -7.84
N PRO A 346 -20.62 -12.84 -8.54
CA PRO A 346 -20.28 -13.34 -9.87
C PRO A 346 -20.19 -12.18 -10.88
N GLY A 347 -19.27 -12.24 -11.84
CA GLY A 347 -19.12 -11.24 -12.90
C GLY A 347 -18.46 -9.90 -12.48
N ARG A 348 -18.54 -9.49 -11.21
CA ARG A 348 -18.13 -8.14 -10.77
C ARG A 348 -16.66 -7.80 -11.02
N PHE A 349 -15.77 -8.80 -11.01
CA PHE A 349 -14.32 -8.61 -10.97
C PHE A 349 -13.57 -9.36 -12.08
N GLU A 350 -14.27 -9.96 -13.03
CA GLU A 350 -13.67 -10.82 -14.07
C GLU A 350 -12.75 -10.05 -15.03
N ALA A 351 -13.02 -8.77 -15.24
CA ALA A 351 -12.19 -7.89 -16.08
C ALA A 351 -10.93 -7.36 -15.38
N LEU A 352 -10.77 -7.58 -14.06
CA LEU A 352 -9.63 -7.04 -13.33
C LEU A 352 -8.34 -7.79 -13.73
N PRO A 353 -7.30 -7.08 -14.19
CA PRO A 353 -6.03 -7.71 -14.50
C PRO A 353 -5.30 -8.13 -13.22
N ALA A 354 -4.34 -9.05 -13.36
CA ALA A 354 -3.44 -9.41 -12.26
C ALA A 354 -2.65 -8.19 -11.78
N ASN A 355 -2.14 -7.35 -12.70
CA ASN A 355 -1.41 -6.14 -12.31
C ASN A 355 -2.33 -5.19 -11.50
N PRO A 356 -1.98 -4.85 -10.25
CA PRO A 356 -2.85 -4.07 -9.37
C PRO A 356 -3.10 -2.64 -9.86
N ALA A 357 -2.31 -2.15 -10.82
CA ALA A 357 -2.50 -0.86 -11.49
C ALA A 357 -2.65 -1.00 -13.01
N GLY A 358 -2.81 -2.23 -13.50
CA GLY A 358 -3.04 -2.47 -14.92
C GLY A 358 -4.42 -1.97 -15.37
N PRO A 359 -4.58 -1.66 -16.68
CA PRO A 359 -5.85 -1.25 -17.24
C PRO A 359 -6.87 -2.39 -17.13
N VAL A 360 -8.11 -2.04 -16.77
CA VAL A 360 -9.24 -2.97 -16.80
C VAL A 360 -9.65 -3.17 -18.26
N ALA A 361 -9.76 -4.42 -18.71
CA ALA A 361 -10.22 -4.70 -20.07
C ALA A 361 -11.67 -4.22 -20.24
N ALA A 362 -11.96 -3.57 -21.36
CA ALA A 362 -13.28 -3.02 -21.68
C ALA A 362 -14.31 -4.12 -21.99
#